data_AF-A0A846A201-F1
#
_entry.id   AF-A0A846A201-F1
#
_cell.length_a   1.000
_cell.length_b   1.000
_cell.length_c   1.000
_cell.angle_alpha   90.00
_cell.angle_beta   90.00
_cell.angle_gamma   90.00
#
_symmetry.space_group_name_H-M   'P 1'
#
loop_
_entity.id
_entity.type
_entity.pdbx_description
1 polymer ?
#
loop_
_entity_poly.entity_id
_entity_poly.type
_entity_poly.pdbx_seq_one_letter_code
_entity_poly.pdbx_strand_id
1 'polypeptide(L)'
;VADQSLPGFGQLLSNFGETAEQVSGPVAIVAIGADIARSNAVNLLQFAALISINLAIINILPLPALDGGQLAFLLIEGLRGKPLPMEVQQNIMQTGLVLLLGLGVFLIIRDTANLGWVQNLFQ
;
A
#
# COMPACT_ATOMS: atom_id res chain seq x y z
N VAL A 1 18.54 24.97 -8.94
CA VAL A 1 18.09 23.61 -8.53
C VAL A 1 16.59 23.60 -8.18
N ALA A 2 15.99 24.68 -7.65
CA ALA A 2 14.54 24.74 -7.36
C ALA A 2 13.62 24.86 -8.60
N ASP A 3 14.10 25.41 -9.72
CA ASP A 3 13.25 25.67 -10.91
C ASP A 3 12.87 24.42 -11.72
N GLN A 4 13.59 23.30 -11.54
CA GLN A 4 13.28 22.02 -12.22
C GLN A 4 12.32 21.14 -11.42
N SER A 5 12.14 21.41 -10.12
CA SER A 5 11.26 20.62 -9.26
C SER A 5 9.78 20.92 -9.53
N LEU A 6 9.42 22.19 -9.74
CA LEU A 6 8.03 22.60 -10.01
C LEU A 6 7.40 21.90 -11.24
N PRO A 7 8.05 21.85 -12.42
CA PRO A 7 7.50 21.13 -13.57
C PRO A 7 7.49 19.60 -13.36
N GLY A 8 8.46 19.04 -12.62
CA GLY A 8 8.49 17.62 -12.27
C GLY A 8 7.31 17.18 -11.40
N PHE A 9 6.91 18.00 -10.42
CA PHE A 9 5.71 17.74 -9.61
C PHE A 9 4.41 17.80 -10.42
N GLY A 10 4.32 18.72 -11.38
CA GLY A 10 3.17 18.81 -12.30
C GLY A 10 3.05 17.58 -13.20
N GLN A 11 4.18 17.01 -13.61
CA GLN A 11 4.23 15.82 -14.46
C GLN A 11 3.91 14.53 -13.68
N LEU A 12 4.30 14.46 -12.40
CA LEU A 12 3.84 13.40 -11.50
C LEU A 12 2.33 13.46 -11.28
N LEU A 13 1.77 14.68 -11.16
CA LEU A 13 0.33 14.90 -11.03
C LEU A 13 -0.48 14.55 -12.27
N SER A 14 0.02 14.87 -13.46
CA SER A 14 -0.65 14.55 -14.72
C SER A 14 -0.52 13.08 -15.11
N ASN A 15 0.63 12.47 -14.81
CA ASN A 15 0.98 11.11 -15.25
C ASN A 15 0.94 10.10 -14.09
N PHE A 16 0.17 10.37 -13.04
CA PHE A 16 -0.02 9.43 -11.93
C PHE A 16 -0.50 8.06 -12.40
N GLY A 17 -1.31 8.00 -13.46
CA GLY A 17 -1.77 6.73 -14.05
C GLY A 17 -0.62 5.87 -14.58
N GLU A 18 0.33 6.49 -15.28
CA GLU A 18 1.52 5.81 -15.84
C GLU A 18 2.53 5.45 -14.74
N THR A 19 2.65 6.30 -13.71
CA THR A 19 3.49 6.03 -12.53
C THR A 19 2.92 4.90 -11.68
N ALA A 20 1.59 4.81 -11.55
CA ALA A 20 0.90 3.75 -10.82
C ALA A 20 1.04 2.38 -11.51
N GLU A 21 1.19 2.32 -12.84
CA GLU A 21 1.54 1.10 -13.56
C GLU A 21 2.98 0.63 -13.31
N GLN A 22 3.88 1.55 -12.96
CA GLN A 22 5.27 1.23 -12.61
C GLN A 22 5.44 0.78 -11.15
N VAL A 23 4.41 0.95 -10.31
CA VAL A 23 4.43 0.41 -8.94
C VAL A 23 4.28 -1.10 -9.01
N SER A 24 5.33 -1.82 -8.60
CA SER A 24 5.32 -3.28 -8.47
C SER A 24 4.18 -3.71 -7.55
N GLY A 25 3.19 -4.40 -8.10
CA GLY A 25 2.07 -4.91 -7.32
C GLY A 25 2.47 -6.04 -6.37
N PRO A 26 1.57 -6.51 -5.49
CA PRO A 26 1.88 -7.48 -4.43
C PRO A 26 2.55 -8.75 -4.95
N VAL A 27 2.16 -9.22 -6.13
CA VAL A 27 2.73 -10.42 -6.77
C VAL A 27 4.18 -10.18 -7.18
N ALA A 28 4.50 -9.01 -7.74
CA ALA A 28 5.85 -8.65 -8.15
C ALA A 28 6.79 -8.49 -6.94
N ILE A 29 6.31 -7.91 -5.83
CA ILE A 29 7.08 -7.80 -4.57
C ILE A 29 7.49 -9.19 -4.06
N VAL A 30 6.56 -10.16 -4.08
CA VAL A 30 6.85 -11.54 -3.68
C VAL A 30 7.86 -12.20 -4.61
N ALA A 31 7.73 -12.01 -5.93
CA ALA A 31 8.66 -12.55 -6.92
C ALA A 31 10.10 -12.02 -6.71
N ILE A 32 10.26 -10.71 -6.56
CA ILE A 32 11.55 -10.07 -6.27
C ILE A 32 12.12 -10.59 -4.94
N GLY A 33 11.29 -10.68 -3.90
CA GLY A 33 11.70 -11.23 -2.61
C GLY A 33 12.19 -12.68 -2.71
N ALA A 34 11.52 -13.51 -3.51
CA ALA A 34 11.91 -14.90 -3.74
C ALA A 34 13.27 -15.02 -4.45
N ASP A 35 13.54 -14.16 -5.43
CA ASP A 35 14.82 -14.15 -6.12
C ASP A 35 15.96 -13.64 -5.23
N ILE A 36 15.70 -12.61 -4.42
CA ILE A 36 16.67 -12.13 -3.42
C ILE A 36 16.97 -13.23 -2.39
N ALA A 37 15.95 -13.94 -1.90
CA ALA A 37 16.10 -15.02 -0.94
C ALA A 37 16.98 -16.18 -1.47
N ARG A 38 16.94 -16.45 -2.77
CA ARG A 38 17.81 -17.46 -3.42
C ARG A 38 19.25 -16.99 -3.60
N SER A 39 19.49 -15.69 -3.63
CA SER A 39 20.80 -15.11 -3.92
C SER A 39 21.69 -15.00 -2.68
N ASN A 40 21.25 -14.27 -1.64
CA ASN A 40 22.07 -13.97 -0.46
C ASN A 40 21.18 -13.57 0.74
N ALA A 41 21.40 -14.20 1.89
CA ALA A 41 20.64 -13.92 3.12
C ALA A 41 20.80 -12.48 3.64
N VAL A 42 21.96 -11.84 3.42
CA VAL A 42 22.20 -10.43 3.80
C VAL A 42 21.34 -9.49 2.96
N ASN A 43 21.21 -9.77 1.66
CA ASN A 43 20.35 -8.97 0.77
C ASN A 43 18.87 -9.18 1.11
N LEU A 44 18.48 -10.39 1.53
CA LEU A 44 17.12 -10.66 2.01
C LEU A 44 16.80 -9.85 3.27
N LEU A 45 17.73 -9.75 4.23
CA LEU A 45 17.55 -8.91 5.42
C LEU A 45 17.42 -7.42 5.07
N GLN A 46 18.21 -6.92 4.12
CA GLN A 46 18.09 -5.54 3.64
C GLN A 46 16.76 -5.30 2.94
N PHE A 47 16.32 -6.21 2.08
CA PHE A 47 15.02 -6.15 1.42
C PHE A 47 13.87 -6.17 2.44
N ALA A 48 13.94 -7.07 3.41
CA ALA A 48 12.96 -7.14 4.49
C ALA A 48 12.93 -5.84 5.31
N ALA A 49 14.09 -5.26 5.64
CA ALA A 49 14.17 -3.98 6.34
C ALA A 49 13.50 -2.86 5.54
N LEU A 50 13.72 -2.78 4.22
CA LEU A 50 13.05 -1.80 3.36
C LEU A 50 11.53 -1.98 3.35
N ILE A 51 11.05 -3.22 3.21
CA ILE A 51 9.61 -3.53 3.28
C ILE A 51 9.04 -3.14 4.65
N SER A 52 9.72 -3.49 5.74
CA SER A 52 9.28 -3.15 7.10
C SER A 52 9.19 -1.65 7.32
N ILE A 53 10.14 -0.86 6.83
CA ILE A 53 10.09 0.61 6.92
C ILE A 53 8.89 1.15 6.14
N ASN A 54 8.67 0.66 4.92
CA ASN A 54 7.51 1.07 4.12
C ASN A 54 6.18 0.71 4.80
N LEU A 55 6.08 -0.50 5.37
CA LEU A 55 4.91 -0.92 6.14
C LEU A 55 4.71 -0.07 7.39
N ALA A 56 5.78 0.31 8.09
CA ALA A 56 5.68 1.20 9.25
C ALA A 56 5.12 2.58 8.84
N ILE A 57 5.56 3.14 7.72
CA ILE A 57 5.03 4.40 7.18
C ILE A 57 3.54 4.25 6.83
N ILE A 58 3.18 3.20 6.10
CA ILE A 58 1.79 2.94 5.70
C ILE A 58 0.89 2.74 6.93
N ASN A 59 1.37 2.02 7.95
CA ASN A 59 0.62 1.76 9.17
C ASN A 59 0.39 3.01 10.03
N ILE A 60 1.15 4.10 9.85
CA ILE A 60 0.93 5.37 10.56
C ILE A 60 -0.15 6.22 9.87
N LEU A 61 -0.45 5.97 8.59
CA LEU A 61 -1.46 6.71 7.87
C LEU A 61 -2.84 6.55 8.53
N PRO A 62 -3.70 7.59 8.49
CA PRO A 62 -5.05 7.57 9.08
C PRO A 62 -6.02 6.75 8.21
N LEU A 63 -5.65 5.51 7.90
CA LEU A 63 -6.45 4.56 7.13
C LEU A 63 -7.18 3.61 8.08
N PRO A 64 -8.50 3.41 7.88
CA PRO A 64 -9.25 2.45 8.67
C PRO A 64 -8.73 1.02 8.42
N ALA A 65 -8.73 0.20 9.48
CA ALA A 65 -8.10 -1.12 9.59
C ALA A 65 -6.57 -1.16 9.77
N LEU A 66 -5.86 -0.02 9.68
CA LEU A 66 -4.45 0.09 10.08
C LEU A 66 -4.31 0.69 11.49
N ASP A 67 -3.13 0.53 12.10
CA ASP A 67 -2.80 1.06 13.42
C ASP A 67 -2.99 2.59 13.50
N GLY A 68 -2.65 3.29 12.44
CA GLY A 68 -2.78 4.74 12.28
C GLY A 68 -4.23 5.22 12.22
N GLY A 69 -5.17 4.35 11.83
CA GLY A 69 -6.60 4.63 11.95
C GLY A 69 -7.04 4.77 13.42
N GLN A 70 -6.51 3.92 14.31
CA GLN A 70 -6.77 4.03 15.75
C GLN A 70 -6.12 5.28 16.33
N LEU A 71 -4.88 5.58 15.92
CA LEU A 71 -4.20 6.82 16.31
C LEU A 71 -4.99 8.05 15.86
N ALA A 72 -5.56 8.04 14.64
CA ALA A 72 -6.39 9.13 14.14
C ALA A 72 -7.66 9.30 14.98
N PHE A 73 -8.33 8.21 15.37
CA PHE A 73 -9.47 8.30 16.29
C PHE A 73 -9.08 8.89 17.63
N LEU A 74 -7.96 8.46 18.21
CA LEU A 74 -7.45 8.98 19.48
C LEU A 74 -7.13 10.48 19.39
N LEU A 75 -6.52 10.92 18.29
CA LEU A 75 -6.26 12.34 18.03
C LEU A 75 -7.56 13.14 17.93
N ILE A 76 -8.56 12.61 17.22
CA ILE A 76 -9.89 13.25 17.11
C ILE A 76 -10.56 13.33 18.48
N GLU A 77 -10.51 12.26 19.28
CA GLU A 77 -11.06 12.24 20.63
C GLU A 77 -10.36 13.23 21.56
N GLY A 78 -9.02 13.31 21.47
CA GLY A 78 -8.21 14.28 22.22
C GLY A 78 -8.56 15.73 21.86
N LEU A 79 -8.78 16.02 20.58
CA LEU A 79 -9.20 17.35 20.12
C LEU A 79 -10.65 17.67 20.50
N ARG A 80 -11.53 16.68 20.46
CA ARG A 80 -12.98 16.84 20.70
C ARG A 80 -13.34 16.78 22.19
N GLY A 81 -12.44 16.26 23.02
CA GLY A 81 -12.62 16.06 24.47
C GLY A 81 -13.73 15.07 24.83
N LYS A 82 -14.23 14.30 23.86
CA LYS A 82 -15.33 13.35 24.04
C LYS A 82 -15.07 12.10 23.19
N PRO A 83 -15.25 10.90 23.76
CA PRO A 83 -15.00 9.65 23.04
C PRO A 83 -15.91 9.55 21.80
N LEU A 84 -15.42 8.88 20.76
CA LEU A 84 -16.24 8.53 19.61
C LEU A 84 -17.21 7.41 19.98
N PRO A 85 -18.44 7.40 19.42
CA PRO A 85 -19.34 6.28 19.61
C PRO A 85 -18.67 4.99 19.10
N MET A 86 -18.69 3.95 19.94
CA MET A 86 -18.06 2.66 19.63
C MET A 86 -18.58 2.08 18.30
N GLU A 87 -19.87 2.21 18.04
CA GLU A 87 -20.50 1.77 16.79
C GLU A 87 -19.91 2.47 15.55
N VAL A 88 -19.59 3.77 15.65
CA VAL A 88 -18.99 4.53 14.53
C VAL A 88 -17.56 4.06 14.28
N GLN A 89 -16.77 3.88 15.34
CA GLN A 89 -15.40 3.40 15.22
C GLN A 89 -15.36 1.98 14.64
N GLN A 90 -16.21 1.08 15.13
CA GLN A 90 -16.32 -0.29 14.64
C GLN A 90 -16.76 -0.33 13.17
N ASN A 91 -17.78 0.43 12.79
CA ASN A 91 -18.25 0.49 11.41
C ASN A 91 -17.15 0.98 10.47
N ILE A 92 -16.46 2.08 10.83
CA ILE A 92 -15.37 2.61 9.99
C ILE A 92 -14.23 1.59 9.86
N MET A 93 -13.81 0.96 10.96
CA MET A 93 -12.74 -0.04 10.94
C MET A 93 -13.12 -1.27 10.12
N GLN A 94 -14.34 -1.78 10.28
CA GLN A 94 -14.82 -2.95 9.56
C GLN A 94 -14.98 -2.66 8.06
N THR A 95 -15.55 -1.52 7.69
CA THR A 95 -15.65 -1.09 6.29
C THR A 95 -14.27 -0.90 5.68
N GLY A 96 -13.34 -0.28 6.40
CA GLY A 96 -11.96 -0.13 5.96
C GLY A 96 -11.26 -1.47 5.73
N LEU A 97 -11.47 -2.44 6.63
CA LEU A 97 -10.88 -3.77 6.51
C LEU A 97 -11.40 -4.49 5.26
N VAL A 98 -12.72 -4.50 5.08
CA VAL A 98 -13.36 -5.14 3.91
C VAL A 98 -12.87 -4.48 2.62
N LEU A 99 -12.76 -3.16 2.60
CA LEU A 99 -12.29 -2.42 1.43
C LEU A 99 -10.81 -2.72 1.13
N LEU A 100 -9.94 -2.73 2.13
CA LEU A 100 -8.51 -3.04 1.96
C LEU A 100 -8.28 -4.48 1.53
N LEU A 101 -8.96 -5.45 2.15
CA LEU A 101 -8.88 -6.84 1.74
C LEU A 101 -9.44 -7.04 0.32
N GLY A 102 -10.57 -6.41 0.02
CA GLY A 102 -11.16 -6.44 -1.32
C GLY A 102 -10.23 -5.86 -2.38
N LEU A 103 -9.61 -4.71 -2.08
CA LEU A 103 -8.61 -4.09 -2.95
C LEU A 103 -7.37 -4.98 -3.11
N GLY A 104 -6.88 -5.60 -2.03
CA GLY A 104 -5.74 -6.51 -2.09
C GLY A 104 -6.00 -7.73 -2.97
N VAL A 105 -7.16 -8.37 -2.81
CA VAL A 105 -7.60 -9.49 -3.67
C VAL A 105 -7.75 -9.04 -5.12
N PHE A 106 -8.36 -7.88 -5.36
CA PHE A 106 -8.50 -7.32 -6.70
C PHE A 106 -7.14 -7.07 -7.38
N LEU A 107 -6.18 -6.48 -6.66
CA LEU A 107 -4.84 -6.25 -7.17
C LEU A 107 -4.11 -7.55 -7.48
N ILE A 108 -4.20 -8.56 -6.62
CA ILE A 108 -3.59 -9.88 -6.87
C ILE A 108 -4.19 -10.52 -8.13
N ILE A 109 -5.52 -10.46 -8.31
CA ILE A 109 -6.18 -10.99 -9.51
C ILE A 109 -5.74 -10.22 -10.75
N ARG A 110 -5.74 -8.87 -10.69
CA ARG A 110 -5.30 -8.00 -11.79
C ARG A 110 -3.86 -8.32 -12.19
N ASP A 111 -2.95 -8.36 -11.23
CA ASP A 111 -1.54 -8.67 -11.47
C ASP A 111 -1.40 -10.05 -12.11
N THR A 112 -2.07 -11.06 -11.56
CA THR A 112 -2.02 -12.44 -12.07
C THR A 112 -2.56 -12.56 -13.48
N ALA A 113 -3.68 -11.89 -13.79
CA ALA A 113 -4.30 -11.91 -15.13
C ALA A 113 -3.47 -11.16 -16.18
N ASN A 114 -2.71 -10.15 -15.77
CA ASN A 114 -1.81 -9.38 -16.65
C ASN A 114 -0.46 -10.08 -16.91
N LEU A 115 -0.15 -11.18 -16.23
CA LEU A 115 1.04 -11.96 -16.53
C LEU A 115 0.85 -12.69 -17.87
N GLY A 116 1.71 -12.42 -18.86
CA GLY A 116 1.57 -12.89 -20.24
C GLY A 116 1.45 -14.42 -20.46
N TRP A 117 1.77 -15.25 -19.46
CA TRP A 117 1.54 -16.70 -19.52
C TRP A 117 0.05 -17.08 -19.45
N VAL A 118 -0.78 -16.28 -18.78
CA VAL A 118 -2.24 -16.47 -18.75
C VAL A 118 -2.86 -16.10 -20.11
N GLN A 119 -2.36 -15.04 -20.75
CA GLN A 119 -2.81 -14.63 -22.09
C GLN A 119 -2.53 -15.71 -23.15
N ASN A 120 -1.39 -16.41 -23.03
CA ASN A 120 -1.01 -17.51 -23.92
C ASN A 120 -1.81 -18.82 -23.69
N LEU A 121 -2.57 -18.92 -22.59
CA LEU A 121 -3.38 -20.09 -22.24
C LEU A 121 -4.84 -19.97 -22.72
N PHE A 122 -5.28 -18.76 -23.06
CA PHE A 122 -6.62 -18.45 -23.56
C PHE A 122 -6.64 -18.00 -25.04
N GLN A 123 -5.52 -18.16 -25.76
CA GLN A 123 -5.42 -18.20 -27.23
C GLN A 123 -5.19 -19.64 -27.68
#